data_AF-A0A5C6TYR6-F1
#
_entry.id   AF-A0A5C6TYR6-F1
#
_cell.length_a   1.000
_cell.length_b   1.000
_cell.length_c   1.000
_cell.angle_alpha   90.00
_cell.angle_beta   90.00
_cell.angle_gamma   90.00
#
_symmetry.space_group_name_H-M   'P 1'
#
loop_
_entity.id
_entity.type
_entity.pdbx_description
1 polymer ?
#
loop_
_entity_poly.entity_id
_entity_poly.type
_entity_poly.pdbx_seq_one_letter_code
_entity_poly.pdbx_strand_id
1 'polypeptide(L)'
;MILASVLAFGLAVFQGRQGQAALAETASATTARVAMVHGMIEAQLQLVSSIRNAGLQTAGDKINADVEAYKKSMSVLAGLEADFARLDVSAQEKELLALASQLRGKADPIVQEAIGYAMAFDGEEAAKTLTTRPAPIQAEWGAALQQLGRVQAERAAAQAAEIAVSNDRRALALASALAVVALAAAAFALMLTRSVTRPLEQAAQAAERVAQGDLSVRLNADGRDEAAQLLRALQSMAEQLAGMVRSVRESSDAIRGAAAEISTGNADLSNRTEQSAASLQEASATLDSLTDSVAENNGHARDASRWSRRPVRSPNRAAARWSRWSRRCRASASRRAASPTSSA
;
A
#
# COMPACT_ATOMS: atom_id res chain seq x y z
N MET A 1 5.51 8.60 17.18
CA MET A 1 6.32 9.53 16.36
C MET A 1 5.47 10.57 15.65
N ILE A 2 4.46 10.21 14.83
CA ILE A 2 3.65 11.16 14.06
C ILE A 2 2.99 12.25 14.94
N LEU A 3 2.46 11.86 16.10
CA LEU A 3 1.79 12.79 17.03
C LEU A 3 2.74 13.85 17.62
N ALA A 4 4.00 13.47 17.85
CA ALA A 4 5.04 14.40 18.32
C ALA A 4 5.47 15.37 17.22
N SER A 5 5.53 14.92 15.96
CA SER A 5 5.83 15.76 14.81
C SER A 5 4.75 16.82 14.57
N VAL A 6 3.47 16.44 14.70
CA VAL A 6 2.33 17.35 14.53
C VAL A 6 2.27 18.38 15.65
N LEU A 7 2.53 17.99 16.90
CA LEU A 7 2.61 18.90 18.05
C LEU A 7 3.77 19.90 17.90
N ALA A 8 4.95 19.42 17.50
CA ALA A 8 6.10 20.29 17.26
C ALA A 8 5.84 21.31 16.14
N PHE A 9 5.16 20.88 15.07
CA PHE A 9 4.74 21.78 13.99
C PHE A 9 3.72 22.82 14.46
N GLY A 10 2.69 22.40 15.21
CA GLY A 10 1.69 23.29 15.77
C GLY A 10 2.31 24.36 16.68
N LEU A 11 3.27 23.97 17.53
CA LEU A 11 4.00 24.89 18.40
C LEU A 11 4.88 25.87 17.59
N ALA A 12 5.58 25.40 16.56
CA ALA A 12 6.40 26.25 15.69
C ALA A 12 5.56 27.27 14.91
N VAL A 13 4.39 26.87 14.40
CA VAL A 13 3.45 27.77 13.71
C VAL A 13 2.86 28.79 14.68
N PHE A 14 2.50 28.36 15.90
CA PHE A 14 1.94 29.25 16.92
C PHE A 14 2.95 30.31 17.40
N GLN A 15 4.19 29.90 17.72
CA GLN A 15 5.27 30.82 18.06
C GLN A 15 5.62 31.75 16.88
N GLY A 16 5.55 31.22 15.65
CA GLY A 16 5.72 32.01 14.43
C GLY A 16 4.68 33.12 14.29
N ARG A 17 3.40 32.83 14.54
CA ARG A 17 2.31 33.83 14.48
C ARG A 17 2.43 34.91 15.55
N GLN A 18 2.77 34.54 16.79
CA GLN A 18 3.00 35.53 17.85
C GLN A 18 4.18 36.46 17.52
N GLY A 19 5.27 35.91 16.99
CA GLY A 19 6.40 36.71 16.54
C GLY A 19 6.04 37.65 15.38
N GLN A 20 5.15 37.26 14.47
CA GLN A 20 4.75 38.14 13.35
C GLN A 20 3.92 39.35 13.80
N ALA A 21 3.01 39.17 14.77
CA ALA A 21 2.24 40.29 15.31
C ALA A 21 3.15 41.33 15.97
N ALA A 22 4.11 40.88 16.79
CA ALA A 22 5.09 41.75 17.44
C ALA A 22 6.04 42.44 16.43
N LEU A 23 6.47 41.74 15.38
CA LEU A 23 7.31 42.32 14.32
C LEU A 23 6.58 43.35 13.46
N ALA A 24 5.29 43.13 13.15
CA ALA A 24 4.49 44.09 12.39
C ALA A 24 4.18 45.36 13.21
N GLU A 25 3.92 45.19 14.50
CA GLU A 25 3.71 46.30 15.43
C GLU A 25 4.98 47.14 15.61
N THR A 26 6.13 46.49 15.81
CA THR A 26 7.43 47.19 15.92
C THR A 26 7.85 47.86 14.61
N ALA A 27 7.64 47.21 13.46
CA ALA A 27 7.95 47.80 12.15
C ALA A 27 7.08 49.04 11.83
N SER A 28 5.79 49.01 12.17
CA SER A 28 4.91 50.17 11.99
C SER A 28 5.28 51.31 12.92
N ALA A 29 5.61 51.02 14.19
CA ALA A 29 6.10 52.00 15.15
C ALA A 29 7.44 52.64 14.73
N THR A 30 8.36 51.88 14.15
CA THR A 30 9.65 52.41 13.67
C THR A 30 9.48 53.25 12.41
N THR A 31 8.59 52.87 11.50
CA THR A 31 8.26 53.67 10.31
C THR A 31 7.61 55.01 10.70
N ALA A 32 6.67 54.98 11.65
CA ALA A 32 6.07 56.19 12.19
C ALA A 32 7.12 57.13 12.82
N ARG A 33 8.09 56.57 13.56
CA ARG A 33 9.20 57.34 14.14
C ARG A 33 10.07 58.02 13.09
N VAL A 34 10.45 57.31 12.02
CA VAL A 34 11.24 57.89 10.92
C VAL A 34 10.47 59.01 10.23
N ALA A 35 9.16 58.83 10.01
CA ALA A 35 8.29 59.85 9.43
C ALA A 35 8.15 61.09 10.32
N MET A 36 8.03 60.92 11.64
CA MET A 36 7.99 62.03 12.60
C MET A 36 9.26 62.87 12.56
N VAL A 37 10.44 62.23 12.54
CA VAL A 37 11.72 62.96 12.48
C VAL A 37 11.89 63.69 11.14
N HIS A 38 11.49 63.09 10.02
CA HIS A 38 11.43 63.81 8.74
C HIS A 38 10.50 65.02 8.81
N GLY A 39 9.32 64.86 9.40
CA GLY A 39 8.39 65.96 9.62
C GLY A 39 8.97 67.07 10.49
N MET A 40 9.79 66.76 11.50
CA MET A 40 10.49 67.76 12.32
C MET A 40 11.49 68.56 11.48
N ILE A 41 12.27 67.87 10.64
CA ILE A 41 13.25 68.50 9.74
C ILE A 41 12.53 69.40 8.73
N GLU A 42 11.43 68.94 8.13
CA GLU A 42 10.61 69.74 7.22
C GLU A 42 10.00 70.97 7.91
N ALA A 43 9.45 70.79 9.12
CA ALA A 43 8.89 71.88 9.90
C ALA A 43 9.95 72.92 10.28
N GLN A 44 11.17 72.48 10.62
CA GLN A 44 12.31 73.36 10.86
C GLN A 44 12.66 74.17 9.60
N LEU A 45 12.72 73.54 8.43
CA LEU A 45 13.02 74.23 7.17
C LEU A 45 11.95 75.27 6.82
N GLN A 46 10.67 74.92 6.97
CA GLN A 46 9.55 75.84 6.73
C GLN A 46 9.56 77.03 7.70
N LEU A 47 9.89 76.76 8.96
CA LEU A 47 10.04 77.78 10.00
C LEU A 47 11.15 78.77 9.63
N VAL A 48 12.32 78.29 9.24
CA VAL A 48 13.44 79.17 8.83
C VAL A 48 13.07 79.97 7.57
N SER A 49 12.42 79.36 6.59
CA SER A 49 12.03 80.05 5.36
C SER A 49 10.94 81.10 5.56
N SER A 50 9.92 80.82 6.38
CA SER A 50 8.81 81.75 6.62
C SER A 50 9.28 83.03 7.29
N ILE A 51 10.13 82.92 8.31
CA ILE A 51 10.71 84.10 8.97
C ILE A 51 11.64 84.87 8.04
N ARG A 52 12.47 84.18 7.24
CA ARG A 52 13.33 84.84 6.26
C ARG A 52 12.50 85.61 5.23
N ASN A 53 11.40 85.02 4.76
CA ASN A 53 10.49 85.69 3.84
C ASN A 53 9.85 86.91 4.50
N ALA A 54 9.37 86.81 5.74
CA ALA A 54 8.79 87.94 6.48
C ALA A 54 9.74 89.14 6.54
N GLY A 55 11.04 88.92 6.78
CA GLY A 55 12.05 89.99 6.80
C GLY A 55 12.39 90.60 5.43
N LEU A 56 12.03 89.93 4.33
CA LEU A 56 12.26 90.39 2.95
C LEU A 56 11.01 91.01 2.29
N GLN A 57 9.85 90.89 2.92
CA GLN A 57 8.60 91.46 2.41
C GLN A 57 8.51 92.96 2.70
N THR A 58 7.87 93.69 1.79
CA THR A 58 7.58 95.13 1.94
C THR A 58 6.09 95.41 2.15
N ALA A 59 5.23 94.40 2.00
CA ALA A 59 3.78 94.51 2.16
C ALA A 59 3.34 93.88 3.49
N GLY A 60 2.61 94.64 4.32
CA GLY A 60 2.26 94.26 5.69
C GLY A 60 1.36 93.01 5.78
N ASP A 61 0.47 92.82 4.82
CA ASP A 61 -0.35 91.62 4.69
C ASP A 61 0.49 90.36 4.44
N LYS A 62 1.54 90.47 3.62
CA LYS A 62 2.49 89.36 3.35
C LYS A 62 3.38 89.07 4.55
N ILE A 63 3.88 90.10 5.24
CA ILE A 63 4.64 89.95 6.49
C ILE A 63 3.80 89.19 7.52
N ASN A 64 2.54 89.59 7.72
CA ASN A 64 1.64 88.90 8.64
C ASN A 64 1.39 87.44 8.22
N ALA A 65 1.20 87.17 6.93
CA ALA A 65 1.00 85.80 6.44
C ALA A 65 2.23 84.91 6.70
N ASP A 66 3.44 85.42 6.48
CA ASP A 66 4.69 84.71 6.76
C ASP A 66 4.93 84.51 8.26
N VAL A 67 4.59 85.49 9.10
CA VAL A 67 4.64 85.36 10.58
C VAL A 67 3.63 84.33 11.10
N GLU A 68 2.43 84.26 10.52
CA GLU A 68 1.46 83.22 10.86
C GLU A 68 1.91 81.83 10.39
N ALA A 69 2.53 81.74 9.21
CA ALA A 69 3.16 80.51 8.74
C ALA A 69 4.27 80.03 9.70
N TYR A 70 5.09 80.96 10.21
CA TYR A 70 6.09 80.67 11.25
C TYR A 70 5.46 80.07 12.51
N LYS A 71 4.44 80.72 13.07
CA LYS A 71 3.73 80.25 14.28
C LYS A 71 3.12 78.85 14.06
N LYS A 72 2.56 78.62 12.87
CA LYS A 72 2.01 77.31 12.51
C LYS A 72 3.11 76.24 12.48
N SER A 73 4.24 76.48 11.82
CA SER A 73 5.37 75.53 11.77
C SER A 73 5.95 75.27 13.16
N MET A 74 6.03 76.28 14.03
CA MET A 74 6.39 76.11 15.44
C MET A 74 5.43 75.18 16.19
N SER A 75 4.13 75.34 15.98
CA SER A 75 3.12 74.45 16.58
C SER A 75 3.21 73.02 16.05
N VAL A 76 3.41 72.84 14.73
CA VAL A 76 3.57 71.52 14.11
C VAL A 76 4.79 70.81 14.67
N LEU A 77 5.92 71.51 14.72
CA LEU A 77 7.16 70.98 15.29
C LEU A 77 6.97 70.55 16.74
N ALA A 78 6.39 71.42 17.59
CA ALA A 78 6.16 71.08 19.00
C ALA A 78 5.22 69.87 19.18
N GLY A 79 4.22 69.73 18.31
CA GLY A 79 3.35 68.55 18.28
C GLY A 79 4.11 67.28 17.92
N LEU A 80 4.94 67.32 16.86
CA LEU A 80 5.78 66.19 16.45
C LEU A 80 6.78 65.80 17.54
N GLU A 81 7.43 66.78 18.19
CA GLU A 81 8.36 66.53 19.30
C GLU A 81 7.65 65.84 20.48
N ALA A 82 6.44 66.30 20.83
CA ALA A 82 5.65 65.72 21.91
C ALA A 82 5.16 64.30 21.58
N ASP A 83 4.68 64.06 20.36
CA ASP A 83 4.23 62.74 19.92
C ASP A 83 5.39 61.76 19.82
N PHE A 84 6.55 62.20 19.33
CA PHE A 84 7.77 61.39 19.32
C PHE A 84 8.21 61.03 20.76
N ALA A 85 8.18 61.99 21.69
CA ALA A 85 8.56 61.77 23.09
C ALA A 85 7.63 60.80 23.86
N ARG A 86 6.38 60.61 23.39
CA ARG A 86 5.43 59.64 23.96
C ARG A 86 5.74 58.19 23.57
N LEU A 87 6.55 57.98 22.53
CA LEU A 87 6.94 56.66 22.09
C LEU A 87 8.04 56.07 22.98
N ASP A 88 8.39 54.81 22.74
CA ASP A 88 9.57 54.21 23.38
C ASP A 88 10.85 54.80 22.76
N VAL A 89 11.38 55.82 23.44
CA VAL A 89 12.55 56.61 23.04
C VAL A 89 13.73 56.31 23.97
N SER A 90 14.88 56.00 23.37
CA SER A 90 16.14 55.74 24.06
C SER A 90 16.76 56.98 24.69
N ALA A 91 17.76 56.75 25.54
CA ALA A 91 18.53 57.83 26.15
C ALA A 91 19.14 58.79 25.11
N GLN A 92 19.74 58.25 24.03
CA GLN A 92 20.36 59.06 22.98
C GLN A 92 19.34 59.90 22.20
N GLU A 93 18.20 59.32 21.81
CA GLU A 93 17.15 60.05 21.12
C GLU A 93 16.54 61.14 22.02
N LYS A 94 16.35 60.87 23.32
CA LYS A 94 15.90 61.86 24.31
C LYS A 94 16.87 63.02 24.44
N GLU A 95 18.16 62.73 24.46
CA GLU A 95 19.23 63.74 24.53
C GLU A 95 19.23 64.63 23.28
N LEU A 96 19.10 64.04 22.09
CA LEU A 96 19.02 64.78 20.82
C LEU A 96 17.77 65.65 20.74
N LEU A 97 16.62 65.15 21.21
CA LEU A 97 15.37 65.91 21.27
C LEU A 97 15.46 67.07 22.27
N ALA A 98 16.08 66.85 23.43
CA ALA A 98 16.32 67.89 24.42
C ALA A 98 17.27 68.97 23.89
N LEU A 99 18.34 68.58 23.19
CA LEU A 99 19.26 69.50 22.53
C LEU A 99 18.55 70.34 21.45
N ALA A 100 17.74 69.71 20.61
CA ALA A 100 16.93 70.40 19.59
C ALA A 100 15.98 71.44 20.22
N SER A 101 15.26 71.05 21.28
CA SER A 101 14.38 71.94 22.03
C SER A 101 15.14 73.11 22.69
N GLN A 102 16.32 72.84 23.29
CA GLN A 102 17.17 73.87 23.89
C GLN A 102 17.68 74.88 22.86
N LEU A 103 18.14 74.42 21.70
CA LEU A 103 18.62 75.27 20.61
C LEU A 103 17.49 76.13 20.04
N ARG A 104 16.30 75.54 19.86
CA ARG A 104 15.09 76.28 19.48
C ARG A 104 14.75 77.38 20.50
N GLY A 105 14.78 77.07 21.79
CA GLY A 105 14.55 78.04 22.86
C GLY A 105 15.56 79.19 22.88
N LYS A 106 16.84 78.92 22.54
CA LYS A 106 17.87 79.96 22.39
C LYS A 106 17.65 80.85 21.16
N ALA A 107 17.12 80.29 20.06
CA ALA A 107 16.85 81.03 18.84
C ALA A 107 15.59 81.90 18.92
N ASP A 108 14.57 81.50 19.68
CA ASP A 108 13.27 82.18 19.76
C ASP A 108 13.36 83.68 20.06
N PRO A 109 14.06 84.18 21.10
CA PRO A 109 14.11 85.62 21.36
C PRO A 109 14.73 86.43 20.22
N ILE A 110 15.72 85.86 19.52
CA ILE A 110 16.38 86.49 18.37
C ILE A 110 15.42 86.56 17.18
N VAL A 111 14.63 85.50 16.99
CA VAL A 111 13.60 85.45 15.96
C VAL A 111 12.46 86.43 16.25
N GLN A 112 12.00 86.54 17.49
CA GLN A 112 10.96 87.50 17.86
C GLN A 112 11.42 88.95 17.66
N GLU A 113 12.69 89.25 17.96
CA GLU A 113 13.31 90.55 17.68
C GLU A 113 13.28 90.87 16.17
N ALA A 114 13.66 89.92 15.32
CA ALA A 114 13.60 90.06 13.87
C ALA A 114 12.17 90.22 13.33
N ILE A 115 11.19 89.50 13.90
CA ILE A 115 9.77 89.68 13.56
C ILE A 115 9.32 91.10 13.92
N GLY A 116 9.77 91.64 15.06
CA GLY A 116 9.53 93.02 15.45
C GLY A 116 10.03 94.03 14.41
N TYR A 117 11.26 93.87 13.92
CA TYR A 117 11.80 94.70 12.83
C TYR A 117 11.00 94.55 11.54
N ALA A 118 10.65 93.32 11.15
CA ALA A 118 9.82 93.07 9.96
C ALA A 118 8.45 93.76 10.06
N MET A 119 7.77 93.67 11.21
CA MET A 119 6.48 94.32 11.45
C MET A 119 6.57 95.85 11.49
N ALA A 120 7.75 96.39 11.85
CA ALA A 120 8.05 97.82 11.77
C ALA A 120 8.47 98.28 10.35
N PHE A 121 8.43 97.38 9.36
CA PHE A 121 8.90 97.60 7.98
C PHE A 121 10.40 97.91 7.87
N ASP A 122 11.19 97.52 8.87
CA ASP A 122 12.65 97.60 8.87
C ASP A 122 13.25 96.27 8.37
N GLY A 123 13.12 96.04 7.06
CA GLY A 123 13.59 94.81 6.41
C GLY A 123 15.11 94.62 6.46
N GLU A 124 15.89 95.70 6.55
CA GLU A 124 17.35 95.64 6.61
C GLU A 124 17.83 95.06 7.95
N GLU A 125 17.35 95.61 9.08
CA GLU A 125 17.71 95.07 10.39
C GLU A 125 17.05 93.71 10.65
N ALA A 126 15.86 93.44 10.10
CA ALA A 126 15.26 92.11 10.12
C ALA A 126 16.15 91.08 9.41
N ALA A 127 16.56 91.35 8.16
CA ALA A 127 17.40 90.44 7.38
C ALA A 127 18.78 90.24 8.02
N LYS A 128 19.41 91.31 8.51
CA LYS A 128 20.70 91.26 9.22
C LYS A 128 20.62 90.43 10.49
N THR A 129 19.57 90.62 11.29
CA THR A 129 19.34 89.82 12.50
C THR A 129 19.18 88.35 12.16
N LEU A 130 18.38 88.01 11.14
CA LEU A 130 18.09 86.61 10.77
C LEU A 130 19.24 85.87 10.10
N THR A 131 20.12 86.57 9.41
CA THR A 131 21.23 85.95 8.67
C THR A 131 22.49 85.78 9.50
N THR A 132 22.65 86.54 10.60
CA THR A 132 23.90 86.56 11.39
C THR A 132 23.78 85.83 12.74
N ARG A 133 22.71 86.09 13.50
CA ARG A 133 22.61 85.61 14.90
C ARG A 133 22.01 84.21 15.04
N PRO A 134 20.89 83.85 14.38
CA PRO A 134 20.32 82.50 14.45
C PRO A 134 21.08 81.44 13.66
N ALA A 135 21.84 81.83 12.63
CA ALA A 135 22.48 80.89 11.70
C ALA A 135 23.29 79.75 12.35
N PRO A 136 24.21 80.00 13.33
CA PRO A 136 24.92 78.91 14.00
C PRO A 136 23.99 78.01 14.83
N ILE A 137 23.00 78.59 15.51
CA ILE A 137 22.02 77.84 16.32
C ILE A 137 21.15 76.96 15.41
N GLN A 138 20.74 77.47 14.25
CA GLN A 138 19.98 76.72 13.25
C GLN A 138 20.79 75.57 12.67
N ALA A 139 22.08 75.77 12.40
CA ALA A 139 22.97 74.73 11.91
C ALA A 139 23.13 73.60 12.95
N GLU A 140 23.36 73.94 14.21
CA GLU A 140 23.45 72.96 15.31
C GLU A 140 22.11 72.22 15.52
N TRP A 141 20.99 72.94 15.45
CA TRP A 141 19.67 72.34 15.61
C TRP A 141 19.35 71.38 14.46
N GLY A 142 19.65 71.78 13.22
CA GLY A 142 19.50 70.92 12.05
C GLY A 142 20.39 69.68 12.15
N ALA A 143 21.63 69.82 12.64
CA ALA A 143 22.52 68.69 12.89
C ALA A 143 21.95 67.72 13.93
N ALA A 144 21.35 68.21 15.02
CA ALA A 144 20.71 67.37 16.03
C ALA A 144 19.52 66.56 15.48
N LEU A 145 18.64 67.20 14.69
CA LEU A 145 17.51 66.50 14.05
C LEU A 145 17.98 65.51 12.97
N GLN A 146 19.02 65.85 12.21
CA GLN A 146 19.64 64.93 11.24
C GLN A 146 20.28 63.73 11.94
N GLN A 147 20.95 63.93 13.07
CA GLN A 147 21.51 62.84 13.87
C GLN A 147 20.40 61.95 14.45
N LEU A 148 19.31 62.54 14.91
CA LEU A 148 18.12 61.79 15.34
C LEU A 148 17.58 60.94 14.19
N GLY A 149 17.50 61.49 12.98
CA GLY A 149 17.07 60.78 11.78
C GLY A 149 17.98 59.60 11.43
N ARG A 150 19.29 59.76 11.58
CA ARG A 150 20.27 58.67 11.38
C ARG A 150 20.06 57.53 12.38
N VAL A 151 19.89 57.85 13.66
CA VAL A 151 19.61 56.83 14.71
C VAL A 151 18.33 56.05 14.36
N GLN A 152 17.29 56.72 13.87
CA GLN A 152 16.06 56.04 13.44
C GLN A 152 16.25 55.18 12.20
N ALA A 153 17.02 55.65 11.22
CA ALA A 153 17.32 54.89 10.02
C ALA A 153 18.15 53.62 10.33
N GLU A 154 19.16 53.74 11.20
CA GLU A 154 19.98 52.60 11.64
C GLU A 154 19.15 51.55 12.38
N ARG A 155 18.25 51.98 13.27
CA ARG A 155 17.30 51.09 13.96
C ARG A 155 16.33 50.41 13.01
N ALA A 156 15.77 51.15 12.07
CA ALA A 156 14.89 50.60 11.05
C ALA A 156 15.60 49.53 10.21
N ALA A 157 16.85 49.80 9.81
CA ALA A 157 17.66 48.84 9.06
C ALA A 157 18.01 47.58 9.88
N ALA A 158 18.39 47.74 11.15
CA ALA A 158 18.67 46.62 12.04
C ALA A 158 17.44 45.72 12.25
N GLN A 159 16.28 46.32 12.50
CA GLN A 159 15.03 45.58 12.65
C GLN A 159 14.60 44.87 11.35
N ALA A 160 14.77 45.52 10.19
CA ALA A 160 14.48 44.90 8.89
C ALA A 160 15.38 43.66 8.64
N ALA A 161 16.66 43.74 9.02
CA ALA A 161 17.58 42.61 8.93
C ALA A 161 17.19 41.46 9.87
N GLU A 162 16.79 41.75 11.11
CA GLU A 162 16.29 40.73 12.05
C GLU A 162 15.02 40.05 11.53
N ILE A 163 14.09 40.82 10.96
CA ILE A 163 12.87 40.28 10.33
C ILE A 163 13.23 39.34 9.19
N ALA A 164 14.16 39.71 8.31
CA ALA A 164 14.60 38.88 7.18
C ALA A 164 15.18 37.53 7.66
N VAL A 165 16.10 37.56 8.62
CA VAL A 165 16.69 36.34 9.20
C VAL A 165 15.62 35.47 9.88
N SER A 166 14.65 36.09 10.56
CA SER A 166 13.54 35.36 11.19
C SER A 166 12.64 34.66 10.16
N ASN A 167 12.43 35.27 8.99
CA ASN A 167 11.62 34.70 7.92
C ASN A 167 12.32 33.51 7.25
N ASP A 168 13.64 33.58 7.05
CA ASP A 168 14.41 32.46 6.49
C ASP A 168 14.40 31.24 7.41
N ARG A 169 14.60 31.45 8.72
CA ARG A 169 14.51 30.36 9.72
C ARG A 169 13.12 29.72 9.75
N ARG A 170 12.06 30.52 9.58
CA ARG A 170 10.67 30.02 9.50
C ARG A 170 10.42 29.22 8.22
N ALA A 171 10.88 29.71 7.07
CA ALA A 171 10.75 28.99 5.80
C ALA A 171 11.44 27.63 5.88
N LEU A 172 12.64 27.57 6.46
CA LEU A 172 13.36 26.32 6.71
C LEU A 172 12.62 25.40 7.69
N ALA A 173 12.08 25.94 8.80
CA ALA A 173 11.32 25.15 9.76
C ALA A 173 10.06 24.53 9.11
N LEU A 174 9.28 25.32 8.36
CA LEU A 174 8.10 24.84 7.64
C LEU A 174 8.46 23.79 6.57
N ALA A 175 9.52 24.04 5.79
CA ALA A 175 10.01 23.10 4.78
C ALA A 175 10.45 21.77 5.41
N SER A 176 11.17 21.82 6.54
CA SER A 176 11.61 20.62 7.27
C SER A 176 10.43 19.81 7.82
N ALA A 177 9.41 20.48 8.35
CA ALA A 177 8.22 19.82 8.86
C ALA A 177 7.40 19.16 7.74
N LEU A 178 7.23 19.85 6.60
CA LEU A 178 6.60 19.28 5.42
C LEU A 178 7.37 18.06 4.90
N ALA A 179 8.71 18.12 4.90
CA ALA A 179 9.53 16.98 4.51
C ALA A 179 9.33 15.77 5.45
N VAL A 180 9.26 15.99 6.76
CA VAL A 180 8.98 14.90 7.73
C VAL A 180 7.59 14.29 7.51
N VAL A 181 6.57 15.11 7.26
CA VAL A 181 5.21 14.62 6.97
C VAL A 181 5.20 13.83 5.66
N ALA A 182 5.85 14.32 4.62
CA ALA A 182 5.94 13.63 3.33
C ALA A 182 6.67 12.28 3.46
N LEU A 183 7.78 12.22 4.21
CA LEU A 183 8.50 10.98 4.48
C LEU A 183 7.66 9.99 5.30
N ALA A 184 6.92 10.46 6.30
CA ALA A 184 6.02 9.62 7.09
C ALA A 184 4.88 9.05 6.22
N ALA A 185 4.30 9.87 5.35
CA ALA A 185 3.26 9.44 4.41
C ALA A 185 3.81 8.40 3.41
N ALA A 186 5.01 8.62 2.86
CA ALA A 186 5.66 7.67 1.97
C ALA A 186 5.98 6.34 2.67
N ALA A 187 6.50 6.38 3.90
CA ALA A 187 6.77 5.19 4.69
C ALA A 187 5.47 4.42 5.01
N PHE A 188 4.39 5.13 5.36
CA PHE A 188 3.09 4.52 5.62
C PHE A 188 2.47 3.88 4.36
N ALA A 189 2.57 4.55 3.21
CA ALA A 189 2.14 4.00 1.93
C ALA A 189 2.92 2.72 1.58
N LEU A 190 4.25 2.74 1.72
CA LEU A 190 5.09 1.55 1.48
C LEU A 190 4.76 0.40 2.44
N MET A 191 4.47 0.71 3.71
CA MET A 191 4.04 -0.28 4.69
C MET A 191 2.71 -0.92 4.27
N LEU A 192 1.69 -0.12 3.93
CA LEU A 192 0.38 -0.60 3.47
C LEU A 192 0.49 -1.46 2.20
N THR A 193 1.28 -1.03 1.21
CA THR A 193 1.48 -1.82 -0.01
C THR A 193 2.09 -3.18 0.29
N ARG A 194 3.03 -3.27 1.25
CA ARG A 194 3.72 -4.52 1.60
C ARG A 194 2.89 -5.41 2.52
N SER A 195 2.10 -4.86 3.44
CA SER A 195 1.32 -5.65 4.40
C SER A 195 -0.09 -6.01 3.90
N VAL A 196 -0.66 -5.24 2.96
CA VAL A 196 -2.04 -5.44 2.49
C VAL A 196 -2.06 -5.73 0.99
N THR A 197 -1.62 -4.79 0.16
CA THR A 197 -1.81 -4.89 -1.30
C THR A 197 -1.12 -6.11 -1.90
N ARG A 198 0.16 -6.34 -1.56
CA ARG A 198 0.93 -7.48 -2.09
C ARG A 198 0.38 -8.85 -1.65
N PRO A 199 0.10 -9.10 -0.35
CA PRO A 199 -0.53 -10.35 0.08
C PRO A 199 -1.90 -10.60 -0.55
N LEU A 200 -2.72 -9.56 -0.76
CA LEU A 200 -4.02 -9.69 -1.44
C LEU A 200 -3.85 -10.07 -2.91
N GLU A 201 -2.87 -9.49 -3.60
CA GLU A 201 -2.55 -9.86 -4.98
C GLU A 201 -2.07 -11.32 -5.06
N GLN A 202 -1.22 -11.75 -4.13
CA GLN A 202 -0.79 -13.16 -4.02
C GLN A 202 -1.97 -14.10 -3.75
N ALA A 203 -2.89 -13.71 -2.87
CA ALA A 203 -4.09 -14.48 -2.58
C ALA A 203 -4.98 -14.62 -3.83
N ALA A 204 -5.18 -13.54 -4.58
CA ALA A 204 -5.95 -13.55 -5.82
C ALA A 204 -5.32 -14.46 -6.88
N GLN A 205 -4.00 -14.35 -7.10
CA GLN A 205 -3.27 -15.21 -8.04
C GLN A 205 -3.31 -16.70 -7.64
N ALA A 206 -3.23 -16.99 -6.34
CA ALA A 206 -3.32 -18.36 -5.85
C ALA A 206 -4.73 -18.95 -6.02
N ALA A 207 -5.77 -18.17 -5.71
CA ALA A 207 -7.15 -18.58 -5.92
C ALA A 207 -7.43 -18.89 -7.40
N GLU A 208 -6.92 -18.07 -8.32
CA GLU A 208 -7.03 -18.30 -9.76
C GLU A 208 -6.36 -19.61 -10.19
N ARG A 209 -5.13 -19.88 -9.71
CA ARG A 209 -4.43 -21.15 -10.00
C ARG A 209 -5.18 -22.36 -9.47
N VAL A 210 -5.73 -22.27 -8.25
CA VAL A 210 -6.55 -23.33 -7.67
C VAL A 210 -7.83 -23.55 -8.49
N ALA A 211 -8.47 -22.48 -8.96
CA ALA A 211 -9.64 -22.57 -9.84
C ALA A 211 -9.32 -23.24 -11.19
N GLN A 212 -8.09 -23.09 -11.69
CA GLN A 212 -7.59 -23.77 -12.89
C GLN A 212 -7.14 -25.22 -12.63
N GLY A 213 -7.25 -25.72 -11.40
CA GLY A 213 -6.89 -27.09 -11.02
C GLY A 213 -5.41 -27.28 -10.67
N ASP A 214 -4.61 -26.21 -10.63
CA ASP A 214 -3.24 -26.26 -10.15
C ASP A 214 -3.23 -26.14 -8.61
N LEU A 215 -3.15 -27.30 -7.95
CA LEU A 215 -3.12 -27.42 -6.49
C LEU A 215 -1.68 -27.45 -5.93
N SER A 216 -0.68 -27.15 -6.75
CA SER A 216 0.74 -27.10 -6.32
C SER A 216 1.16 -25.74 -5.73
N VAL A 217 0.20 -24.83 -5.55
CA VAL A 217 0.46 -23.48 -5.04
C VAL A 217 1.04 -23.52 -3.63
N ARG A 218 2.12 -22.77 -3.41
CA ARG A 218 2.69 -22.53 -2.08
C ARG A 218 2.60 -21.05 -1.76
N LEU A 219 1.79 -20.73 -0.76
CA LEU A 219 1.63 -19.38 -0.25
C LEU A 219 2.55 -19.18 0.96
N ASN A 220 3.39 -18.15 0.91
CA ASN A 220 4.20 -17.78 2.07
C ASN A 220 3.42 -16.79 2.94
N ALA A 221 2.84 -17.29 4.04
CA ALA A 221 1.97 -16.52 4.91
C ALA A 221 2.73 -16.01 6.15
N ASP A 222 3.80 -15.26 5.92
CA ASP A 222 4.58 -14.60 6.96
C ASP A 222 3.78 -13.44 7.56
N GLY A 223 3.48 -13.51 8.85
CA GLY A 223 2.77 -12.43 9.56
C GLY A 223 1.65 -12.92 10.47
N ARG A 224 1.12 -11.99 11.28
CA ARG A 224 0.03 -12.23 12.24
C ARG A 224 -1.23 -11.41 11.94
N ASP A 225 -1.25 -10.70 10.82
CA ASP A 225 -2.38 -9.89 10.38
C ASP A 225 -3.43 -10.73 9.60
N GLU A 226 -4.53 -10.07 9.26
CA GLU A 226 -5.67 -10.63 8.53
C GLU A 226 -5.25 -11.09 7.13
N ALA A 227 -4.28 -10.41 6.51
CA ALA A 227 -3.72 -10.79 5.21
C ALA A 227 -2.98 -12.13 5.29
N ALA A 228 -2.12 -12.31 6.30
CA ALA A 228 -1.45 -13.59 6.54
C ALA A 228 -2.46 -14.70 6.93
N GLN A 229 -3.52 -14.35 7.68
CA GLN A 229 -4.58 -15.31 8.00
C GLN A 229 -5.32 -15.79 6.74
N LEU A 230 -5.62 -14.87 5.81
CA LEU A 230 -6.23 -15.21 4.53
C LEU A 230 -5.34 -16.15 3.70
N LEU A 231 -4.03 -15.85 3.59
CA LEU A 231 -3.08 -16.69 2.87
C LEU A 231 -2.97 -18.10 3.49
N ARG A 232 -2.96 -18.22 4.82
CA ARG A 232 -2.99 -19.53 5.51
C ARG A 232 -4.28 -20.31 5.22
N ALA A 233 -5.43 -19.64 5.22
CA ALA A 233 -6.71 -20.26 4.92
C ALA A 233 -6.74 -20.79 3.47
N LEU A 234 -6.26 -20.00 2.50
CA LEU A 234 -6.13 -20.42 1.11
C LEU A 234 -5.18 -21.61 0.93
N GLN A 235 -4.05 -21.61 1.63
CA GLN A 235 -3.11 -22.73 1.61
C GLN A 235 -3.77 -24.02 2.12
N SER A 236 -4.48 -23.94 3.25
CA SER A 236 -5.20 -25.08 3.81
C SER A 236 -6.28 -25.61 2.86
N MET A 237 -7.00 -24.71 2.18
CA MET A 237 -8.00 -25.08 1.18
C MET A 237 -7.37 -25.84 0.00
N ALA A 238 -6.25 -25.36 -0.53
CA ALA A 238 -5.53 -26.01 -1.62
C ALA A 238 -5.02 -27.41 -1.24
N GLU A 239 -4.50 -27.56 -0.01
CA GLU A 239 -4.03 -28.85 0.52
C GLU A 239 -5.18 -29.86 0.69
N GLN A 240 -6.32 -29.42 1.21
CA GLN A 240 -7.51 -30.28 1.35
C GLN A 240 -8.05 -30.73 -0.01
N LEU A 241 -8.12 -29.81 -0.99
CA LEU A 241 -8.48 -30.15 -2.37
C LEU A 241 -7.50 -31.16 -2.97
N ALA A 242 -6.18 -30.97 -2.77
CA ALA A 242 -5.18 -31.90 -3.28
C ALA A 242 -5.29 -33.29 -2.65
N GLY A 243 -5.63 -33.35 -1.35
CA GLY A 243 -5.94 -34.59 -0.64
C GLY A 243 -7.15 -35.31 -1.21
N MET A 244 -8.25 -34.58 -1.47
CA MET A 244 -9.46 -35.15 -2.08
C MET A 244 -9.19 -35.71 -3.47
N VAL A 245 -8.49 -34.97 -4.34
CA VAL A 245 -8.12 -35.45 -5.69
C VAL A 245 -7.25 -36.71 -5.63
N ARG A 246 -6.32 -36.78 -4.69
CA ARG A 246 -5.46 -37.96 -4.49
C ARG A 246 -6.28 -39.19 -4.07
N SER A 247 -7.18 -39.03 -3.11
CA SER A 247 -8.08 -40.09 -2.64
C SER A 247 -8.99 -40.63 -3.75
N VAL A 248 -9.52 -39.74 -4.60
CA VAL A 248 -10.32 -40.14 -5.78
C VAL A 248 -9.48 -40.93 -6.79
N ARG A 249 -8.21 -40.52 -7.00
CA ARG A 249 -7.29 -41.24 -7.89
C ARG A 249 -6.93 -42.63 -7.36
N GLU A 250 -6.59 -42.73 -6.08
CA GLU A 250 -6.30 -44.00 -5.40
C GLU A 250 -7.50 -44.95 -5.48
N SER A 251 -8.71 -44.44 -5.22
CA SER A 251 -9.96 -45.20 -5.35
C SER A 251 -10.18 -45.68 -6.80
N SER A 252 -9.89 -44.83 -7.78
CA SER A 252 -10.01 -45.18 -9.21
C SER A 252 -9.01 -46.24 -9.64
N ASP A 253 -7.77 -46.18 -9.14
CA ASP A 253 -6.74 -47.20 -9.40
C ASP A 253 -7.08 -48.53 -8.72
N ALA A 254 -7.63 -48.51 -7.50
CA ALA A 254 -8.15 -49.71 -6.82
C ALA A 254 -9.32 -50.35 -7.61
N ILE A 255 -10.27 -49.55 -8.09
CA ILE A 255 -11.37 -50.04 -8.94
C ILE A 255 -10.82 -50.63 -10.24
N ARG A 256 -9.81 -50.00 -10.86
CA ARG A 256 -9.18 -50.54 -12.08
C ARG A 256 -8.49 -51.89 -11.81
N GLY A 257 -7.82 -52.02 -10.66
CA GLY A 257 -7.23 -53.29 -10.22
C GLY A 257 -8.27 -54.38 -10.03
N ALA A 258 -9.34 -54.09 -9.26
CA ALA A 258 -10.43 -55.03 -9.05
C ALA A 258 -11.14 -55.43 -10.36
N ALA A 259 -11.34 -54.48 -11.28
CA ALA A 259 -11.91 -54.77 -12.59
C ALA A 259 -11.02 -55.70 -13.43
N ALA A 260 -9.69 -55.56 -13.34
CA ALA A 260 -8.75 -56.46 -13.99
C ALA A 260 -8.82 -57.87 -13.39
N GLU A 261 -8.87 -58.00 -12.07
CA GLU A 261 -9.04 -59.30 -11.38
C GLU A 261 -10.37 -59.98 -11.77
N ILE A 262 -11.47 -59.22 -11.81
CA ILE A 262 -12.77 -59.74 -12.27
C ILE A 262 -12.67 -60.22 -13.71
N SER A 263 -12.03 -59.45 -14.60
CA SER A 263 -11.84 -59.85 -16.00
C SER A 263 -11.06 -61.16 -16.13
N THR A 264 -9.97 -61.32 -15.36
CA THR A 264 -9.18 -62.55 -15.34
C THR A 264 -9.97 -63.72 -14.75
N GLY A 265 -10.70 -63.52 -13.65
CA GLY A 265 -11.55 -64.54 -13.05
C GLY A 265 -12.69 -64.98 -13.97
N ASN A 266 -13.27 -64.06 -14.74
CA ASN A 266 -14.32 -64.38 -15.70
C ASN A 266 -13.78 -65.20 -16.88
N ALA A 267 -12.54 -64.94 -17.31
CA ALA A 267 -11.86 -65.75 -18.33
C ALA A 267 -11.56 -67.18 -17.84
N ASP A 268 -11.09 -67.34 -16.59
CA ASP A 268 -10.90 -68.67 -15.98
C ASP A 268 -12.23 -69.44 -15.87
N LEU A 269 -13.28 -68.78 -15.39
CA LEU A 269 -14.61 -69.38 -15.30
C LEU A 269 -15.14 -69.80 -16.67
N SER A 270 -14.96 -68.97 -17.70
CA SER A 270 -15.32 -69.31 -19.08
C SER A 270 -14.58 -70.57 -19.55
N ASN A 271 -13.25 -70.63 -19.37
CA ASN A 271 -12.44 -71.80 -19.73
C ASN A 271 -12.91 -73.07 -19.00
N ARG A 272 -13.19 -72.98 -17.69
CA ARG A 272 -13.72 -74.12 -16.91
C ARG A 272 -15.11 -74.55 -17.36
N THR A 273 -15.94 -73.60 -17.78
CA THR A 273 -17.28 -73.88 -18.31
C THR A 273 -17.18 -74.58 -19.66
N GLU A 274 -16.29 -74.13 -20.55
CA GLU A 274 -15.99 -74.81 -21.83
C GLU A 274 -15.48 -76.24 -21.60
N GLN A 275 -14.56 -76.43 -20.66
CA GLN A 275 -14.05 -77.76 -20.31
C GLN A 275 -15.13 -78.67 -19.72
N SER A 276 -16.00 -78.13 -18.86
CA SER A 276 -17.13 -78.88 -18.29
C SER A 276 -18.15 -79.28 -19.34
N ALA A 277 -18.43 -78.39 -20.30
CA ALA A 277 -19.28 -78.68 -21.45
C ALA A 277 -18.70 -79.81 -22.31
N ALA A 278 -17.37 -79.80 -22.54
CA ALA A 278 -16.69 -80.88 -23.24
C ALA A 278 -16.79 -82.22 -22.50
N SER A 279 -16.55 -82.25 -21.18
CA SER A 279 -16.72 -83.46 -20.37
C SER A 279 -18.16 -83.97 -20.35
N LEU A 280 -19.15 -83.09 -20.34
CA LEU A 280 -20.57 -83.47 -20.44
C LEU A 280 -20.90 -84.05 -21.82
N GLN A 281 -20.31 -83.53 -22.89
CA GLN A 281 -20.44 -84.10 -24.23
C GLN A 281 -19.82 -85.50 -24.27
N GLU A 282 -18.64 -85.69 -23.70
CA GLU A 282 -17.98 -87.00 -23.62
C GLU A 282 -18.79 -87.99 -22.76
N ALA A 283 -19.32 -87.56 -21.62
CA ALA A 283 -20.20 -88.37 -20.78
C ALA A 283 -21.49 -88.76 -21.51
N SER A 284 -22.09 -87.84 -22.26
CA SER A 284 -23.28 -88.14 -23.08
C SER A 284 -22.96 -89.17 -24.16
N ALA A 285 -21.82 -89.03 -24.86
CA ALA A 285 -21.37 -90.03 -25.83
C ALA A 285 -21.08 -91.40 -25.17
N THR A 286 -20.56 -91.39 -23.95
CA THR A 286 -20.36 -92.62 -23.16
C THR A 286 -21.68 -93.24 -22.72
N LEU A 287 -22.67 -92.43 -22.34
CA LEU A 287 -24.02 -92.89 -22.01
C LEU A 287 -24.75 -93.46 -23.24
N ASP A 288 -24.57 -92.87 -24.42
CA ASP A 288 -25.07 -93.44 -25.68
C ASP A 288 -24.44 -94.81 -25.92
N SER A 289 -23.12 -94.92 -25.80
CA SER A 289 -22.40 -96.20 -25.92
C SER A 289 -22.83 -97.23 -24.87
N LEU A 290 -23.08 -96.82 -23.63
CA LEU A 290 -23.58 -97.68 -22.57
C LEU A 290 -25.02 -98.14 -22.85
N THR A 291 -25.87 -97.24 -23.34
CA THR A 291 -27.24 -97.54 -23.72
C THR A 291 -27.28 -98.55 -24.87
N ASP A 292 -26.42 -98.38 -25.87
CA ASP A 292 -26.21 -99.35 -26.95
C ASP A 292 -25.77 -100.70 -26.39
N SER A 293 -24.81 -100.73 -25.47
CA SER A 293 -24.33 -101.96 -24.82
C SER A 293 -25.44 -102.64 -24.00
N VAL A 294 -26.29 -101.89 -23.30
CA VAL A 294 -27.44 -102.42 -22.55
C VAL A 294 -28.52 -102.94 -23.50
N ALA A 295 -28.78 -102.25 -24.60
CA ALA A 295 -29.69 -102.71 -25.65
C ALA A 295 -29.19 -104.02 -26.27
N GLU A 296 -27.90 -104.11 -26.57
CA GLU A 296 -27.22 -105.33 -27.04
C GLU A 296 -27.35 -106.46 -26.02
N ASN A 297 -27.06 -106.21 -24.74
CA ASN A 297 -27.19 -107.20 -23.66
C ASN A 297 -28.64 -107.68 -23.46
N ASN A 298 -29.62 -106.80 -23.55
CA ASN A 298 -31.03 -107.17 -23.55
C ASN A 298 -31.41 -108.02 -24.77
N GLY A 299 -30.83 -107.73 -25.93
CA GLY A 299 -30.90 -108.58 -27.12
C GLY A 299 -30.38 -109.99 -26.83
N HIS A 300 -29.17 -110.11 -26.27
CA HIS A 300 -28.58 -111.38 -25.86
C HIS A 300 -29.43 -112.14 -24.84
N ALA A 301 -30.00 -111.46 -23.84
CA ALA A 301 -30.88 -112.09 -22.86
C ALA A 301 -32.19 -112.60 -23.49
N ARG A 302 -32.78 -111.83 -24.43
CA ARG A 302 -33.95 -112.27 -25.21
C ARG A 302 -33.60 -113.49 -26.06
N ASP A 303 -32.47 -113.46 -26.74
CA ASP A 303 -32.00 -114.60 -27.52
C ASP A 303 -31.81 -115.82 -26.62
N ALA A 304 -31.11 -115.69 -25.48
CA ALA A 304 -30.93 -116.75 -24.50
C ALA A 304 -32.27 -117.32 -23.99
N SER A 305 -33.26 -116.47 -23.71
CA SER A 305 -34.61 -116.90 -23.31
C SER A 305 -35.36 -117.61 -24.44
N ARG A 306 -35.12 -117.22 -25.70
CA ARG A 306 -35.65 -117.92 -26.88
C ARG A 306 -35.00 -119.30 -27.00
N TRP A 307 -33.69 -119.41 -26.79
CA TRP A 307 -32.97 -120.69 -26.77
C TRP A 307 -33.54 -121.64 -25.70
N SER A 308 -33.86 -121.16 -24.50
CA SER A 308 -34.42 -121.98 -23.42
C SER A 308 -35.89 -122.40 -23.63
N ARG A 309 -36.70 -121.57 -24.31
CA ARG A 309 -38.10 -121.89 -24.64
C ARG A 309 -38.29 -122.78 -25.87
N ARG A 310 -37.21 -123.13 -26.60
CA ARG A 310 -37.31 -124.13 -27.67
C ARG A 310 -37.67 -125.48 -27.03
N PRO A 311 -38.79 -126.12 -27.42
CA PRO A 311 -39.10 -127.46 -26.93
C PRO A 311 -37.96 -128.39 -27.31
N VAL A 312 -37.41 -129.13 -26.32
CA VAL A 312 -36.56 -130.27 -26.59
C VAL A 312 -37.39 -131.26 -27.41
N ARG A 313 -37.22 -131.24 -28.73
CA ARG A 313 -37.92 -132.12 -29.67
C ARG A 313 -37.38 -133.54 -29.50
N SER A 314 -38.21 -134.36 -28.84
CA SER A 314 -38.32 -135.82 -28.81
C SER A 314 -37.04 -136.69 -28.72
N PRO A 315 -36.95 -137.59 -27.71
CA PRO A 315 -35.85 -138.56 -27.56
C PRO A 315 -35.63 -139.51 -28.76
N ASN A 316 -36.60 -139.64 -29.66
CA ASN A 316 -36.58 -140.64 -30.74
C ASN A 316 -35.46 -140.45 -31.78
N ARG A 317 -34.94 -139.22 -31.96
CA ARG A 317 -33.81 -139.00 -32.90
C ARG A 317 -32.44 -139.30 -32.29
N ALA A 318 -32.30 -139.20 -30.96
CA ALA A 318 -31.08 -139.61 -30.27
C ALA A 318 -30.93 -141.14 -30.26
N ALA A 319 -32.03 -141.87 -30.02
CA ALA A 319 -32.07 -143.33 -30.06
C ALA A 319 -31.73 -143.90 -31.46
N ALA A 320 -32.23 -143.28 -32.53
CA ALA A 320 -31.91 -143.69 -33.91
C ALA A 320 -30.48 -143.34 -34.37
N ARG A 321 -29.81 -142.39 -33.71
CA ARG A 321 -28.38 -142.10 -33.91
C ARG A 321 -27.50 -143.08 -33.14
N TRP A 322 -27.89 -143.41 -31.91
CA TRP A 322 -27.20 -144.42 -31.10
C TRP A 322 -27.25 -145.81 -31.75
N SER A 323 -28.38 -146.21 -32.34
CA SER A 323 -28.48 -147.49 -33.07
C SER A 323 -27.72 -147.51 -34.41
N ARG A 324 -27.38 -146.34 -34.96
CA ARG A 324 -26.49 -146.21 -36.14
C ARG A 324 -25.02 -146.19 -35.75
N TRP A 325 -24.67 -145.54 -34.65
CA TRP A 325 -23.32 -145.54 -34.09
C TRP A 325 -22.91 -146.93 -33.60
N SER A 326 -23.79 -147.64 -32.89
CA SER A 326 -23.53 -149.02 -32.44
C SER A 326 -23.35 -150.00 -33.60
N ARG A 327 -24.04 -149.80 -34.73
CA ARG A 327 -23.81 -150.56 -35.97
C ARG A 327 -22.47 -150.22 -36.64
N ARG A 328 -22.02 -148.96 -36.59
CA ARG A 328 -20.69 -148.56 -37.11
C ARG A 328 -19.54 -149.06 -36.24
N CYS A 329 -19.67 -149.04 -34.91
CA CYS A 329 -18.67 -149.61 -34.00
C CYS A 329 -18.54 -151.14 -34.11
N ARG A 330 -19.65 -151.85 -34.36
CA ARG A 330 -19.61 -153.31 -34.60
C ARG A 330 -19.00 -153.67 -35.97
N ALA A 331 -19.16 -152.81 -36.97
CA ALA A 331 -18.52 -152.94 -38.29
C ALA A 331 -17.02 -152.56 -38.30
N SER A 332 -16.53 -151.80 -37.31
CA SER A 332 -15.11 -151.50 -37.13
C SER A 332 -14.36 -152.53 -36.28
N ALA A 333 -15.07 -153.27 -35.41
CA ALA A 333 -14.47 -154.32 -34.57
C ALA A 333 -14.18 -155.63 -35.33
N SER A 334 -14.97 -155.96 -36.37
CA SER A 334 -14.73 -157.16 -37.20
C SER A 334 -13.69 -156.98 -38.32
N ARG A 335 -13.11 -155.78 -38.49
CA ARG A 335 -12.02 -155.50 -39.44
C ARG A 335 -10.62 -155.35 -38.80
N ARG A 336 -10.46 -155.60 -37.49
CA ARG A 336 -9.17 -155.42 -36.77
C ARG A 336 -8.70 -156.60 -35.90
N ALA A 337 -9.20 -157.82 -36.13
CA ALA A 337 -8.71 -159.03 -35.45
C ALA A 337 -8.61 -160.27 -36.37
N ALA A 338 -8.14 -160.07 -37.60
CA ALA A 338 -7.47 -161.10 -38.41
C ALA A 338 -6.12 -160.51 -38.89
N SER A 339 -5.06 -161.00 -38.22
CA SER A 339 -3.58 -160.93 -38.33
C SER A 339 -2.92 -160.76 -39.73
N PRO A 340 -1.56 -160.62 -39.93
CA PRO A 340 -0.40 -160.98 -39.07
C PRO A 340 0.93 -160.12 -39.13
N THR A 341 1.88 -160.45 -38.22
CA THR A 341 3.39 -160.52 -38.28
C THR A 341 4.33 -159.40 -38.82
N SER A 342 5.39 -159.07 -38.04
CA SER A 342 6.87 -159.02 -38.34
C SER A 342 7.57 -157.87 -37.57
N SER A 343 8.37 -158.11 -36.52
CA SER A 343 9.82 -158.40 -36.46
C SER A 343 10.75 -157.30 -37.00
N ALA A 344 11.41 -156.56 -36.07
CA ALA A 344 12.84 -156.22 -36.03
C ALA A 344 13.12 -155.48 -34.72
#